data_AF-A0A661N5J1-F1
#
_entry.id   AF-A0A661N5J1-F1
#
_cell.length_a   1.000
_cell.length_b   1.000
_cell.length_c   1.000
_cell.angle_alpha   90.00
_cell.angle_beta   90.00
_cell.angle_gamma   90.00
#
_symmetry.space_group_name_H-M   'P 1'
#
loop_
_entity.id
_entity.type
_entity.pdbx_description
1 polymer ?
#
loop_
_entity_poly.entity_id
_entity_poly.type
_entity_poly.pdbx_seq_one_letter_code
_entity_poly.pdbx_strand_id
1 'polypeptide(L)'
;MIDPALDQAFGIGIGIGEARVRFPTTLDRLIHLRALPNLGGLASTGLTYIATHANERHYKAGELVYRPEEPVTAVHLIVEGGIRVEQEGLHLFDAVPPFATGFFPVIAKSPVGQKATALEATVTLEISQTDLFEILEDDFGFLENGLRQQSRRLAETQRELESRGLLTRSEPEERPYPEEPLDFIERLELTRRGPFSTVNLEPLVQLARLAEEVRYEPGDVLWEAGEASTWGARIVYGVVSCTSVERNFRMGPDSSVGMIESNGHMPRSYRAVAETRVVALTERSDVFLDVLEDHPMVALGLLKFMATALIDNSLRLARARLTDPSEGRPEAE
;
A
#
# COMPACT_ATOMS: atom_id res chain seq x y z
N MET A 1 -7.69 21.72 24.67
CA MET A 1 -8.81 21.45 25.61
C MET A 1 -9.64 20.33 24.98
N ILE A 2 -9.39 19.10 25.40
CA ILE A 2 -9.90 17.86 24.76
C ILE A 2 -11.21 17.45 25.45
N ASP A 3 -12.18 17.01 24.64
CA ASP A 3 -13.52 16.56 25.03
C ASP A 3 -13.45 15.34 25.98
N PRO A 4 -14.02 15.40 27.20
CA PRO A 4 -13.93 14.32 28.21
C PRO A 4 -14.81 13.09 27.96
N ALA A 5 -15.51 12.97 26.84
CA ALA A 5 -16.58 11.97 26.68
C ALA A 5 -16.17 10.58 26.11
N LEU A 6 -14.88 10.27 26.00
CA LEU A 6 -14.40 8.92 25.56
C LEU A 6 -13.86 8.03 26.69
N ASP A 7 -13.96 8.47 27.95
CA ASP A 7 -13.35 7.83 29.13
C ASP A 7 -14.32 6.89 29.91
N GLN A 8 -15.47 6.49 29.35
CA GLN A 8 -16.50 5.75 30.11
C GLN A 8 -17.15 4.52 29.44
N ALA A 9 -16.53 3.90 28.43
CA ALA A 9 -17.14 2.72 27.80
C ALA A 9 -16.69 1.35 28.36
N PHE A 10 -15.55 1.23 29.06
CA PHE A 10 -15.12 -0.06 29.61
C PHE A 10 -14.46 0.08 31.00
N GLY A 11 -15.29 0.35 32.00
CA GLY A 11 -14.91 0.26 33.41
C GLY A 11 -14.70 -1.19 33.85
N ILE A 12 -13.45 -1.66 33.77
CA ILE A 12 -12.92 -2.66 34.69
C ILE A 12 -11.57 -2.12 35.18
N GLY A 13 -11.60 -1.46 36.33
CA GLY A 13 -10.41 -1.01 37.02
C GLY A 13 -9.59 -2.20 37.50
N ILE A 14 -8.43 -2.39 36.90
CA ILE A 14 -7.31 -3.14 37.48
C ILE A 14 -6.14 -2.17 37.47
N GLY A 15 -5.61 -1.84 38.65
CA GLY A 15 -4.50 -0.90 38.79
C GLY A 15 -3.29 -1.33 37.95
N ILE A 16 -2.96 -0.54 36.94
CA ILE A 16 -1.79 -0.73 36.09
C ILE A 16 -0.64 0.07 36.71
N GLY A 17 0.12 -0.58 37.60
CA GLY A 17 1.56 -0.36 37.55
C GLY A 17 2.03 -0.86 36.18
N GLU A 18 2.95 -0.13 35.53
CA GLU A 18 3.48 -0.37 34.18
C GLU A 18 3.64 -1.87 33.85
N ALA A 19 2.59 -2.47 33.31
CA ALA A 19 2.58 -3.86 32.90
C ALA A 19 3.20 -3.92 31.51
N ARG A 20 4.53 -4.03 31.46
CA ARG A 20 5.26 -4.27 30.21
C ARG A 20 4.64 -5.46 29.49
N VAL A 21 4.29 -5.27 28.22
CA VAL A 21 3.74 -6.36 27.41
C VAL A 21 4.82 -7.42 27.28
N ARG A 22 4.51 -8.66 27.64
CA ARG A 22 5.40 -9.82 27.48
C ARG A 22 4.67 -10.89 26.72
N PHE A 23 5.39 -11.57 25.82
CA PHE A 23 4.86 -12.73 25.10
C PHE A 23 5.55 -14.02 25.54
N PRO A 24 5.25 -14.52 26.75
CA PRO A 24 5.86 -15.76 27.22
C PRO A 24 5.43 -16.97 26.38
N THR A 25 4.30 -16.89 25.65
CA THR A 25 3.82 -17.98 24.80
C THR A 25 3.47 -17.52 23.39
N THR A 26 3.46 -18.47 22.45
CA THR A 26 2.92 -18.30 21.09
C THR A 26 1.44 -17.86 21.11
N LEU A 27 0.67 -18.34 22.08
CA LEU A 27 -0.74 -17.98 22.23
C LEU A 27 -0.90 -16.49 22.55
N ASP A 28 -0.05 -15.94 23.42
CA ASP A 28 -0.07 -14.51 23.75
C ASP A 28 0.23 -13.64 22.51
N ARG A 29 1.21 -14.06 21.69
CA ARG A 29 1.52 -13.40 20.41
C ARG A 29 0.34 -13.47 19.46
N LEU A 30 -0.29 -14.64 19.31
CA LEU A 30 -1.44 -14.81 18.44
C LEU A 30 -2.62 -13.94 18.85
N ILE A 31 -2.92 -13.85 20.16
CA ILE A 31 -3.98 -12.99 20.69
C ILE A 31 -3.67 -11.52 20.36
N HIS A 32 -2.43 -11.09 20.57
CA HIS A 32 -2.02 -9.73 20.25
C HIS A 32 -2.11 -9.43 18.75
N LEU A 33 -1.61 -10.33 17.89
CA LEU A 33 -1.70 -10.18 16.43
C LEU A 33 -3.15 -10.06 15.96
N ARG A 34 -4.08 -10.84 16.56
CA ARG A 34 -5.51 -10.75 16.26
C ARG A 34 -6.16 -9.44 16.68
N ALA A 35 -5.62 -8.77 17.70
CA ALA A 35 -6.12 -7.48 18.15
C ALA A 35 -5.73 -6.33 17.19
N LEU A 36 -4.76 -6.55 16.30
CA LEU A 36 -4.30 -5.51 15.38
C LEU A 36 -5.34 -5.28 14.26
N PRO A 37 -5.75 -4.02 13.99
CA PRO A 37 -6.80 -3.71 13.02
C PRO A 37 -6.56 -4.31 11.62
N ASN A 38 -5.31 -4.39 11.19
CA ASN A 38 -4.94 -4.86 9.86
C ASN A 38 -4.72 -6.38 9.77
N LEU A 39 -4.73 -7.11 10.89
CA LEU A 39 -4.49 -8.55 10.94
C LEU A 39 -5.66 -9.34 11.54
N GLY A 40 -6.56 -8.72 12.30
CA GLY A 40 -7.63 -9.40 13.03
C GLY A 40 -8.64 -10.16 12.16
N GLY A 41 -8.78 -9.80 10.88
CA GLY A 41 -9.64 -10.50 9.92
C GLY A 41 -8.97 -11.68 9.19
N LEU A 42 -7.69 -11.93 9.43
CA LEU A 42 -6.95 -12.99 8.73
C LEU A 42 -7.23 -14.38 9.30
N ALA A 43 -7.11 -15.39 8.44
CA ALA A 43 -7.16 -16.78 8.84
C ALA A 43 -6.10 -17.08 9.93
N SER A 44 -6.40 -18.05 10.79
CA SER A 44 -5.52 -18.40 11.91
C SER A 44 -4.19 -18.99 11.46
N THR A 45 -4.09 -19.55 10.26
CA THR A 45 -2.89 -20.19 9.71
C THR A 45 -1.72 -19.23 9.65
N GLY A 46 -1.83 -18.16 8.86
CA GLY A 46 -0.78 -17.15 8.76
C GLY A 46 -0.45 -16.46 10.09
N LEU A 47 -1.47 -16.12 10.90
CA LEU A 47 -1.21 -15.48 12.20
C LEU A 47 -0.49 -16.42 13.18
N THR A 48 -0.79 -17.72 13.14
CA THR A 48 -0.10 -18.72 13.97
C THR A 48 1.33 -18.91 13.50
N TYR A 49 1.55 -18.89 12.18
CA TYR A 49 2.90 -18.94 11.62
C TYR A 49 3.75 -17.76 12.11
N ILE A 50 3.22 -16.53 12.02
CA ILE A 50 3.89 -15.34 12.57
C ILE A 50 4.12 -15.47 14.07
N ALA A 51 3.10 -15.85 14.85
CA ALA A 51 3.24 -16.00 16.29
C ALA A 51 4.35 -17.00 16.69
N THR A 52 4.54 -18.04 15.86
CA THR A 52 5.53 -19.10 16.08
C THR A 52 6.94 -18.65 15.70
N HIS A 53 7.11 -17.97 14.57
CA HIS A 53 8.42 -17.61 14.02
C HIS A 53 8.90 -16.21 14.42
N ALA A 54 8.01 -15.34 14.92
CA ALA A 54 8.40 -14.01 15.35
C ALA A 54 9.24 -14.05 16.64
N ASN A 55 10.29 -13.24 16.64
CA ASN A 55 11.21 -13.09 17.77
C ASN A 55 10.93 -11.79 18.51
N GLU A 56 10.81 -11.87 19.84
CA GLU A 56 10.73 -10.67 20.68
C GLU A 56 12.10 -9.99 20.70
N ARG A 57 12.15 -8.70 20.36
CA ARG A 57 13.34 -7.86 20.41
C ARG A 57 13.11 -6.68 21.34
N HIS A 58 14.15 -6.33 22.08
CA HIS A 58 14.17 -5.17 22.96
C HIS A 58 15.24 -4.19 22.51
N TYR A 59 14.88 -2.92 22.44
CA TYR A 59 15.77 -1.83 22.08
C TYR A 59 15.78 -0.80 23.19
N LYS A 60 16.96 -0.23 23.46
CA LYS A 60 17.08 0.97 24.30
C LYS A 60 16.77 2.22 23.48
N ALA A 61 16.41 3.30 24.15
CA ALA A 61 16.31 4.62 23.52
C ALA A 61 17.60 4.97 22.77
N GLY A 62 17.48 5.39 21.51
CA GLY A 62 18.59 5.70 20.61
C GLY A 62 19.26 4.49 19.95
N GLU A 63 18.85 3.27 20.25
CA GLU A 63 19.41 2.07 19.63
C GLU A 63 18.92 1.90 18.19
N LEU A 64 19.83 1.45 17.30
CA LEU A 64 19.49 1.18 15.90
C LEU A 64 18.72 -0.13 15.78
N VAL A 65 17.56 -0.06 15.12
CA VAL A 65 16.78 -1.21 14.70
C VAL A 65 17.26 -1.68 13.32
N TYR A 66 17.48 -0.73 12.40
CA TYR A 66 18.09 -0.96 11.09
C TYR A 66 19.29 -0.04 10.89
N ARG A 67 20.31 -0.54 10.18
CA ARG A 67 21.44 0.26 9.75
C ARG A 67 21.18 0.82 8.34
N PRO A 68 21.51 2.10 8.07
CA PRO A 68 21.29 2.72 6.76
C PRO A 68 22.10 2.07 5.63
N GLU A 69 23.22 1.40 5.95
CA GLU A 69 24.13 0.79 4.97
C GLU A 69 23.81 -0.68 4.68
N GLU A 70 22.85 -1.25 5.40
CA GLU A 70 22.45 -2.65 5.27
C GLU A 70 21.03 -2.72 4.69
N PRO A 71 20.74 -3.65 3.77
CA PRO A 71 19.38 -3.93 3.37
C PRO A 71 18.52 -4.29 4.58
N VAL A 72 17.28 -3.80 4.61
CA VAL A 72 16.34 -4.19 5.66
C VAL A 72 15.90 -5.63 5.40
N THR A 73 16.18 -6.53 6.33
CA THR A 73 15.92 -7.98 6.21
C THR A 73 14.88 -8.51 7.19
N ALA A 74 14.20 -7.63 7.94
CA ALA A 74 13.17 -8.02 8.88
C ALA A 74 12.09 -6.94 9.05
N VAL A 75 10.87 -7.39 9.33
CA VAL A 75 9.74 -6.54 9.69
C VAL A 75 9.61 -6.53 11.20
N HIS A 76 9.49 -5.33 11.78
CA HIS A 76 9.31 -5.15 13.21
C HIS A 76 7.92 -4.62 13.48
N LEU A 77 7.05 -5.47 14.01
CA LEU A 77 5.77 -5.07 14.57
C LEU A 77 6.02 -4.48 15.96
N ILE A 78 5.62 -3.23 16.18
CA ILE A 78 5.89 -2.51 17.42
C ILE A 78 4.79 -2.83 18.43
N VAL A 79 5.21 -3.30 19.60
CA VAL A 79 4.30 -3.71 20.69
C VAL A 79 4.26 -2.66 21.78
N GLU A 80 5.42 -2.09 22.10
CA GLU A 80 5.59 -1.05 23.11
C GLU A 80 6.70 -0.10 22.63
N GLY A 81 6.57 1.19 22.96
CA GLY A 81 7.54 2.22 22.59
C GLY A 81 7.31 2.83 21.20
N GLY A 82 8.40 3.29 20.57
CA GLY A 82 8.34 3.91 19.25
C GLY A 82 9.65 3.80 18.47
N ILE A 83 9.55 3.88 17.15
CA ILE A 83 10.68 3.81 16.22
C ILE A 83 10.58 4.96 15.22
N ARG A 84 11.65 5.74 15.09
CA ARG A 84 11.81 6.72 14.03
C ARG A 84 12.45 6.09 12.81
N VAL A 85 11.87 6.32 11.64
CA VAL A 85 12.41 5.87 10.35
C VAL A 85 12.91 7.06 9.54
N GLU A 86 14.15 6.95 9.07
CA GLU A 86 14.83 7.96 8.29
C GLU A 86 15.45 7.33 7.03
N GLN A 87 15.52 8.11 5.95
CA GLN A 87 16.20 7.72 4.72
C GLN A 87 16.92 8.94 4.15
N GLU A 88 18.19 8.79 3.77
CA GLU A 88 19.04 9.92 3.32
C GLU A 88 19.10 11.09 4.34
N GLY A 89 19.01 10.76 5.64
CA GLY A 89 18.95 11.77 6.71
C GLY A 89 17.61 12.51 6.82
N LEU A 90 16.61 12.13 6.03
CA LEU A 90 15.27 12.70 6.06
C LEU A 90 14.36 11.86 6.95
N HIS A 91 13.63 12.51 7.84
CA HIS A 91 12.57 11.87 8.60
C HIS A 91 11.42 11.45 7.68
N LEU A 92 11.11 10.16 7.64
CA LEU A 92 9.98 9.65 6.87
C LEU A 92 8.71 9.63 7.72
N PHE A 93 8.79 8.96 8.88
CA PHE A 93 7.70 8.81 9.84
C PHE A 93 8.22 8.28 11.19
N ASP A 94 7.42 8.47 12.24
CA ASP A 94 7.56 7.76 13.51
C ASP A 94 6.49 6.67 13.58
N ALA A 95 6.90 5.45 13.88
CA ALA A 95 6.03 4.29 14.05
C ALA A 95 5.87 3.98 15.55
N VAL A 96 4.63 3.85 16.00
CA VAL A 96 4.22 3.49 17.37
C VAL A 96 3.19 2.37 17.30
N PRO A 97 2.90 1.59 18.36
CA PRO A 97 1.85 0.57 18.31
C PRO A 97 0.52 1.16 17.81
N PRO A 98 -0.23 0.45 16.94
CA PRO A 98 -0.04 -0.93 16.46
C PRO A 98 0.79 -1.05 15.16
N PHE A 99 1.58 -0.04 14.79
CA PHE A 99 2.28 0.00 13.50
C PHE A 99 3.49 -0.95 13.43
N ALA A 100 3.88 -1.28 12.20
CA ALA A 100 5.09 -2.00 11.90
C ALA A 100 6.04 -1.16 11.03
N THR A 101 7.34 -1.44 11.12
CA THR A 101 8.36 -0.88 10.23
C THR A 101 9.09 -2.01 9.49
N GLY A 102 9.78 -1.66 8.39
CA GLY A 102 10.53 -2.59 7.55
C GLY A 102 9.72 -3.33 6.47
N PHE A 103 8.39 -3.32 6.53
CA PHE A 103 7.56 -4.06 5.56
C PHE A 103 7.83 -3.65 4.10
N PHE A 104 7.77 -2.36 3.77
CA PHE A 104 8.02 -1.90 2.40
C PHE A 104 9.44 -2.21 1.90
N PRO A 105 10.54 -1.88 2.61
CA PRO A 105 11.88 -2.18 2.10
C PRO A 105 12.17 -3.69 2.00
N VAL A 106 11.63 -4.52 2.91
CA VAL A 106 11.76 -6.00 2.83
C VAL A 106 11.06 -6.54 1.58
N ILE A 107 9.83 -6.10 1.31
CA ILE A 107 9.04 -6.54 0.15
C ILE A 107 9.62 -6.02 -1.16
N ALA A 108 10.03 -4.75 -1.19
CA ALA A 108 10.70 -4.13 -2.33
C ALA A 108 12.05 -4.80 -2.64
N LYS A 109 12.62 -5.54 -1.68
CA LYS A 109 14.04 -5.98 -1.67
C LYS A 109 14.95 -4.79 -1.96
N SER A 110 14.67 -3.67 -1.28
CA SER A 110 15.37 -2.41 -1.50
C SER A 110 16.86 -2.57 -1.19
N PRO A 111 17.77 -2.23 -2.12
CA PRO A 111 19.20 -2.19 -1.82
C PRO A 111 19.56 -0.95 -0.98
N VAL A 112 18.70 0.06 -0.94
CA VAL A 112 18.88 1.26 -0.13
C VAL A 112 18.37 0.96 1.27
N GLY A 113 19.27 1.02 2.26
CA GLY A 113 18.93 0.85 3.65
C GLY A 113 18.19 2.08 4.19
N GLN A 114 17.25 1.82 5.09
CA GLN A 114 16.63 2.84 5.92
C GLN A 114 17.29 2.81 7.29
N LYS A 115 17.46 3.96 7.92
CA LYS A 115 17.85 4.03 9.33
C LYS A 115 16.59 3.99 10.17
N ALA A 116 16.51 3.03 11.07
CA ALA A 116 15.46 3.01 12.09
C ALA A 116 16.11 3.08 13.47
N THR A 117 15.59 3.96 14.33
CA THR A 117 16.12 4.20 15.68
C THR A 117 14.99 4.15 16.68
N ALA A 118 15.16 3.41 17.77
CA ALA A 118 14.19 3.40 18.86
C ALA A 118 14.14 4.79 19.52
N LEU A 119 12.95 5.38 19.61
CA LEU A 119 12.74 6.69 20.23
C LEU A 119 12.83 6.61 21.75
N GLU A 120 12.44 5.46 22.30
CA GLU A 120 12.43 5.15 23.73
C GLU A 120 12.77 3.67 23.94
N ALA A 121 12.54 3.13 25.14
CA ALA A 121 12.62 1.68 25.34
C ALA A 121 11.50 1.00 24.52
N THR A 122 11.88 0.21 23.52
CA THR A 122 10.94 -0.32 22.51
C THR A 122 10.99 -1.84 22.50
N VAL A 123 9.81 -2.46 22.38
CA VAL A 123 9.64 -3.90 22.21
C VAL A 123 8.97 -4.17 20.87
N THR A 124 9.54 -5.09 20.09
CA THR A 124 8.99 -5.48 18.79
C THR A 124 8.87 -6.99 18.65
N LEU A 125 7.91 -7.46 17.85
CA LEU A 125 7.92 -8.78 17.25
C LEU A 125 8.60 -8.69 15.88
N GLU A 126 9.79 -9.25 15.77
CA GLU A 126 10.60 -9.30 14.55
C GLU A 126 10.24 -10.56 13.74
N ILE A 127 9.88 -10.37 12.46
CA ILE A 127 9.66 -11.43 11.48
C ILE A 127 10.77 -11.31 10.43
N SER A 128 11.50 -12.38 10.17
CA SER A 128 12.55 -12.35 9.15
C SER A 128 11.94 -12.20 7.76
N GLN A 129 12.74 -11.69 6.81
CA GLN A 129 12.34 -11.64 5.41
C GLN A 129 11.95 -13.03 4.89
N THR A 130 12.72 -14.06 5.22
CA THR A 130 12.44 -15.44 4.80
C THR A 130 11.06 -15.89 5.26
N ASP A 131 10.79 -15.75 6.57
CA ASP A 131 9.51 -16.15 7.16
C ASP A 131 8.33 -15.34 6.59
N LEU A 132 8.56 -14.04 6.28
CA LEU A 132 7.55 -13.19 5.64
C LEU A 132 7.24 -13.62 4.20
N PHE A 133 8.24 -14.01 3.42
CA PHE A 133 8.00 -14.49 2.06
C PHE A 133 7.33 -15.87 2.07
N GLU A 134 7.70 -16.76 3.00
CA GLU A 134 7.07 -18.07 3.15
C GLU A 134 5.56 -17.94 3.41
N ILE A 135 5.15 -17.10 4.38
CA ILE A 135 3.72 -16.86 4.65
C ILE A 135 2.99 -16.19 3.47
N LEU A 136 3.64 -15.27 2.74
CA LEU A 136 3.00 -14.63 1.59
C LEU A 136 2.85 -15.59 0.40
N GLU A 137 3.74 -16.57 0.26
CA GLU A 137 3.67 -17.61 -0.76
C GLU A 137 2.62 -18.68 -0.41
N ASP A 138 2.49 -19.03 0.87
CA ASP A 138 1.63 -20.14 1.32
C ASP A 138 0.20 -19.73 1.73
N ASP A 139 -0.03 -18.47 2.13
CA ASP A 139 -1.34 -17.98 2.61
C ASP A 139 -1.80 -16.79 1.76
N PHE A 140 -2.63 -17.06 0.75
CA PHE A 140 -3.15 -16.01 -0.15
C PHE A 140 -3.95 -14.95 0.60
N GLY A 141 -4.68 -15.30 1.67
CA GLY A 141 -5.40 -14.32 2.48
C GLY A 141 -4.45 -13.31 3.14
N PHE A 142 -3.26 -13.76 3.53
CA PHE A 142 -2.19 -12.88 4.03
C PHE A 142 -1.65 -11.96 2.91
N LEU A 143 -1.40 -12.52 1.72
CA LEU A 143 -0.93 -11.77 0.55
C LEU A 143 -1.95 -10.73 0.06
N GLU A 144 -3.21 -11.12 -0.09
CA GLU A 144 -4.32 -10.26 -0.47
C GLU A 144 -4.50 -9.11 0.54
N ASN A 145 -4.40 -9.40 1.84
CA ASN A 145 -4.40 -8.34 2.84
C ASN A 145 -3.19 -7.40 2.69
N GLY A 146 -2.00 -7.92 2.41
CA GLY A 146 -0.84 -7.11 2.06
C GLY A 146 -1.10 -6.18 0.88
N LEU A 147 -1.67 -6.71 -0.21
CA LEU A 147 -2.03 -5.94 -1.41
C LEU A 147 -3.05 -4.84 -1.07
N ARG A 148 -4.08 -5.17 -0.31
CA ARG A 148 -5.13 -4.24 0.12
C ARG A 148 -4.56 -3.10 0.97
N GLN A 149 -3.75 -3.43 1.99
CA GLN A 149 -3.14 -2.42 2.87
C GLN A 149 -2.16 -1.51 2.12
N GLN A 150 -1.34 -2.07 1.22
CA GLN A 150 -0.46 -1.26 0.38
C GLN A 150 -1.24 -0.38 -0.60
N SER A 151 -2.32 -0.88 -1.19
CA SER A 151 -3.18 -0.10 -2.08
C SER A 151 -3.78 1.11 -1.36
N ARG A 152 -4.29 0.91 -0.13
CA ARG A 152 -4.77 2.01 0.72
C ARG A 152 -3.70 3.06 0.96
N ARG A 153 -2.53 2.61 1.42
CA ARG A 153 -1.42 3.52 1.71
C ARG A 153 -0.94 4.26 0.47
N LEU A 154 -0.93 3.59 -0.69
CA LEU A 154 -0.50 4.19 -1.95
C LEU A 154 -1.49 5.25 -2.41
N ALA A 155 -2.80 5.00 -2.31
CA ALA A 155 -3.82 6.00 -2.63
C ALA A 155 -3.73 7.25 -1.73
N GLU A 156 -3.55 7.06 -0.42
CA GLU A 156 -3.36 8.16 0.54
C GLU A 156 -2.11 8.98 0.20
N THR A 157 -0.98 8.30 -0.03
CA THR A 157 0.30 8.96 -0.32
C THR A 157 0.25 9.69 -1.66
N GLN A 158 -0.38 9.11 -2.69
CA GLN A 158 -0.59 9.77 -3.97
C GLN A 158 -1.48 11.01 -3.83
N ARG A 159 -2.56 10.93 -3.05
CA ARG A 159 -3.42 12.09 -2.75
C ARG A 159 -2.63 13.22 -2.08
N GLU A 160 -1.82 12.91 -1.08
CA GLU A 160 -0.98 13.90 -0.40
C GLU A 160 0.00 14.55 -1.39
N LEU A 161 0.70 13.76 -2.20
CA LEU A 161 1.61 14.29 -3.22
C LEU A 161 0.89 15.17 -4.24
N GLU A 162 -0.30 14.78 -4.71
CA GLU A 162 -1.11 15.56 -5.65
C GLU A 162 -1.56 16.89 -5.04
N SER A 163 -2.06 16.88 -3.81
CA SER A 163 -2.51 18.10 -3.11
C SER A 163 -1.38 19.13 -2.94
N ARG A 164 -0.13 18.66 -2.89
CA ARG A 164 1.09 19.48 -2.80
C ARG A 164 1.69 19.82 -4.16
N GLY A 165 1.10 19.37 -5.28
CA GLY A 165 1.65 19.56 -6.62
C GLY A 165 2.96 18.78 -6.89
N LEU A 166 3.25 17.76 -6.07
CA LEU A 166 4.48 16.96 -6.12
C LEU A 166 4.34 15.67 -6.94
N LEU A 167 3.12 15.29 -7.29
CA LEU A 167 2.87 14.20 -8.22
C LEU A 167 2.76 14.75 -9.64
N THR A 168 3.88 14.80 -10.36
CA THR A 168 3.86 15.16 -11.78
C THR A 168 3.25 14.02 -12.59
N ARG A 169 2.12 14.30 -13.24
CA ARG A 169 1.58 13.46 -14.32
C ARG A 169 2.03 14.05 -15.65
N SER A 170 2.54 13.20 -16.54
CA SER A 170 2.80 13.63 -17.91
C SER A 170 1.48 14.04 -18.58
N GLU A 171 1.52 15.08 -19.41
CA GLU A 171 0.38 15.39 -20.27
C GLU A 171 0.05 14.16 -21.13
N PRO A 172 -1.24 13.78 -21.24
CA PRO A 172 -1.67 12.68 -22.08
C PRO A 172 -1.16 12.83 -23.52
N GLU A 173 -0.54 11.79 -24.04
CA GLU A 173 -0.14 11.73 -25.44
C GLU A 173 -1.39 11.55 -26.34
N GLU A 174 -1.50 12.37 -27.38
CA GLU A 174 -2.48 12.16 -28.43
C GLU A 174 -2.04 11.00 -29.32
N ARG A 175 -2.83 9.92 -29.33
CA ARG A 175 -2.66 8.80 -30.26
C ARG A 175 -3.75 8.87 -31.36
N PRO A 176 -3.62 8.12 -32.46
CA PRO A 176 -4.73 7.90 -33.41
C PRO A 176 -5.82 6.98 -32.81
N TYR A 177 -7.10 7.32 -32.97
CA TYR A 177 -8.21 6.53 -32.43
C TYR A 177 -8.29 5.17 -33.14
N PRO A 178 -8.30 4.04 -32.42
CA PRO A 178 -8.49 2.73 -33.04
C PRO A 178 -9.98 2.55 -33.38
N GLU A 179 -10.32 2.53 -34.67
CA GLU A 179 -11.71 2.31 -35.12
C GLU A 179 -12.16 0.86 -34.93
N GLU A 180 -11.23 -0.09 -34.94
CA GLU A 180 -11.50 -1.51 -34.71
C GLU A 180 -11.26 -1.90 -33.24
N PRO A 181 -11.98 -2.92 -32.70
CA PRO A 181 -11.69 -3.49 -31.40
C PRO A 181 -10.26 -4.04 -31.32
N LEU A 182 -9.65 -3.90 -30.15
CA LEU A 182 -8.33 -4.44 -29.84
C LEU A 182 -8.35 -5.96 -29.97
N ASP A 183 -7.40 -6.48 -30.73
CA ASP A 183 -7.23 -7.92 -30.82
C ASP A 183 -6.62 -8.49 -29.52
N PHE A 184 -6.60 -9.81 -29.42
CA PHE A 184 -6.07 -10.48 -28.24
C PHE A 184 -4.57 -10.22 -28.02
N ILE A 185 -3.78 -10.08 -29.09
CA ILE A 185 -2.34 -9.82 -29.01
C ILE A 185 -2.09 -8.40 -28.51
N GLU A 186 -2.81 -7.41 -29.03
CA GLU A 186 -2.75 -6.03 -28.57
C GLU A 186 -3.10 -5.92 -27.08
N ARG A 187 -4.18 -6.60 -26.65
CA ARG A 187 -4.57 -6.67 -25.23
C ARG A 187 -3.49 -7.34 -24.37
N LEU A 188 -2.88 -8.41 -24.85
CA LEU A 188 -1.79 -9.09 -24.16
C LEU A 188 -0.54 -8.21 -24.03
N GLU A 189 -0.17 -7.48 -25.09
CA GLU A 189 0.95 -6.54 -25.07
C GLU A 189 0.72 -5.40 -24.07
N LEU A 190 -0.49 -4.85 -24.02
CA LEU A 190 -0.88 -3.81 -23.06
C LEU A 190 -0.84 -4.35 -21.62
N THR A 191 -1.34 -5.57 -21.40
CA THR A 191 -1.33 -6.24 -20.09
C THR A 191 0.09 -6.45 -19.57
N ARG A 192 1.04 -6.76 -20.46
CA ARG A 192 2.46 -6.96 -20.12
C ARG A 192 3.17 -5.67 -19.64
N ARG A 193 2.59 -4.48 -19.76
CA ARG A 193 3.25 -3.23 -19.34
C ARG A 193 3.18 -3.00 -17.83
N GLY A 194 4.14 -2.25 -17.29
CA GLY A 194 4.17 -1.86 -15.87
C GLY A 194 4.52 -3.04 -14.94
N PRO A 195 3.72 -3.32 -13.88
CA PRO A 195 4.04 -4.32 -12.86
C PRO A 195 4.14 -5.76 -13.41
N PHE A 196 3.61 -6.01 -14.61
CA PHE A 196 3.56 -7.35 -15.20
C PHE A 196 4.61 -7.60 -16.31
N SER A 197 5.56 -6.69 -16.47
CA SER A 197 6.61 -6.76 -17.52
C SER A 197 7.51 -7.99 -17.46
N THR A 198 7.68 -8.56 -16.27
CA THR A 198 8.50 -9.75 -16.02
C THR A 198 7.68 -11.00 -15.72
N VAL A 199 6.35 -10.94 -15.86
CA VAL A 199 5.46 -12.06 -15.54
C VAL A 199 5.46 -13.09 -16.67
N ASN A 200 5.29 -14.37 -16.30
CA ASN A 200 5.17 -15.48 -17.24
C ASN A 200 3.93 -15.33 -18.14
N LEU A 201 3.96 -15.97 -19.31
CA LEU A 201 2.92 -15.80 -20.33
C LEU A 201 1.53 -16.28 -19.87
N GLU A 202 1.45 -17.37 -19.10
CA GLU A 202 0.18 -17.96 -18.68
C GLU A 202 -0.72 -17.00 -17.87
N PRO A 203 -0.28 -16.43 -16.74
CA PRO A 203 -1.09 -15.44 -16.02
C PRO A 203 -1.37 -14.19 -16.85
N LEU A 204 -0.43 -13.75 -17.71
CA LEU A 204 -0.69 -12.63 -18.63
C LEU A 204 -1.83 -12.93 -19.60
N VAL A 205 -1.89 -14.15 -20.13
CA VAL A 205 -2.98 -14.59 -21.02
C VAL A 205 -4.31 -14.63 -20.25
N GLN A 206 -4.31 -15.09 -19.00
CA GLN A 206 -5.52 -15.09 -18.17
C GLN A 206 -6.01 -13.66 -17.90
N LEU A 207 -5.15 -12.77 -17.40
CA LEU A 207 -5.47 -11.35 -17.20
C LEU A 207 -5.96 -10.68 -18.49
N ALA A 208 -5.24 -10.88 -19.60
CA ALA A 208 -5.59 -10.29 -20.89
C ALA A 208 -6.94 -10.79 -21.43
N ARG A 209 -7.39 -12.00 -21.07
CA ARG A 209 -8.73 -12.52 -21.42
C ARG A 209 -9.84 -11.94 -20.56
N LEU A 210 -9.55 -11.67 -19.29
CA LEU A 210 -10.53 -11.17 -18.32
C LEU A 210 -10.75 -9.66 -18.40
N ALA A 211 -9.78 -8.92 -18.94
CA ALA A 211 -10.00 -7.53 -19.29
C ALA A 211 -11.19 -7.39 -20.26
N GLU A 212 -11.93 -6.30 -20.19
CA GLU A 212 -12.98 -5.98 -21.16
C GLU A 212 -12.61 -4.69 -21.86
N GLU A 213 -12.71 -4.66 -23.19
CA GLU A 213 -12.58 -3.40 -23.91
C GLU A 213 -13.89 -2.63 -23.79
N VAL A 214 -13.81 -1.44 -23.20
CA VAL A 214 -14.93 -0.52 -23.08
C VAL A 214 -14.58 0.78 -23.78
N ARG A 215 -15.55 1.31 -24.53
CA ARG A 215 -15.44 2.56 -25.29
C ARG A 215 -16.36 3.59 -24.68
N TYR A 216 -15.83 4.79 -24.46
CA TYR A 216 -16.56 5.93 -23.90
C TYR A 216 -16.54 7.08 -24.90
N GLU A 217 -17.68 7.76 -25.01
CA GLU A 217 -17.81 9.03 -25.73
C GLU A 217 -17.43 10.22 -24.83
N PRO A 218 -17.05 11.37 -25.41
CA PRO A 218 -16.79 12.57 -24.62
C PRO A 218 -17.99 12.95 -23.74
N GLY A 219 -17.74 13.13 -22.45
CA GLY A 219 -18.75 13.42 -21.43
C GLY A 219 -19.27 12.20 -20.67
N ASP A 220 -18.98 10.98 -21.14
CA ASP A 220 -19.36 9.76 -20.41
C ASP A 220 -18.65 9.70 -19.06
N VAL A 221 -19.43 9.35 -18.04
CA VAL A 221 -18.94 9.23 -16.66
C VAL A 221 -18.53 7.80 -16.41
N LEU A 222 -17.26 7.60 -16.04
CA LEU A 222 -16.76 6.30 -15.62
C LEU A 222 -17.23 5.98 -14.20
N TRP A 223 -17.14 6.96 -13.30
CA TRP A 223 -17.67 6.89 -11.93
C TRP A 223 -17.70 8.26 -11.27
N GLU A 224 -18.52 8.37 -10.21
CA GLU A 224 -18.57 9.53 -9.33
C GLU A 224 -17.70 9.34 -8.08
N ALA A 225 -17.26 10.45 -7.48
CA ALA A 225 -16.54 10.42 -6.22
C ALA A 225 -17.46 9.90 -5.09
N GLY A 226 -16.93 9.03 -4.24
CA GLY A 226 -17.67 8.40 -3.14
C GLY A 226 -18.36 7.08 -3.51
N GLU A 227 -18.46 6.73 -4.80
CA GLU A 227 -19.02 5.45 -5.22
C GLU A 227 -18.17 4.25 -4.76
N ALA A 228 -18.79 3.08 -4.61
CA ALA A 228 -18.05 1.85 -4.34
C ALA A 228 -17.09 1.51 -5.49
N SER A 229 -15.86 1.11 -5.15
CA SER A 229 -14.82 0.79 -6.13
C SER A 229 -14.68 -0.72 -6.29
N THR A 230 -15.13 -1.26 -7.41
CA THR A 230 -15.09 -2.71 -7.71
C THR A 230 -14.36 -3.06 -9.01
N TRP A 231 -13.82 -2.05 -9.70
CA TRP A 231 -13.14 -2.22 -10.98
C TRP A 231 -12.16 -1.07 -11.26
N GLY A 232 -11.17 -1.33 -12.09
CA GLY A 232 -10.26 -0.31 -12.62
C GLY A 232 -10.27 -0.30 -14.13
N ALA A 233 -9.72 0.76 -14.72
CA ALA A 233 -9.51 0.88 -16.15
C ALA A 233 -8.06 1.22 -16.44
N ARG A 234 -7.47 0.53 -17.41
CA ARG A 234 -6.27 0.97 -18.12
C ARG A 234 -6.69 1.74 -19.36
N ILE A 235 -6.27 2.99 -19.46
CA ILE A 235 -6.55 3.82 -20.63
C ILE A 235 -5.61 3.38 -21.76
N VAL A 236 -6.19 2.93 -22.87
CA VAL A 236 -5.46 2.56 -24.09
C VAL A 236 -5.40 3.76 -25.03
N TYR A 237 -6.51 4.48 -25.11
CA TYR A 237 -6.70 5.64 -25.95
C TYR A 237 -7.46 6.73 -25.23
N GLY A 238 -7.13 7.99 -25.56
CA GLY A 238 -7.92 9.15 -25.17
C GLY A 238 -7.54 9.67 -23.79
N VAL A 239 -8.33 10.63 -23.31
CA VAL A 239 -8.08 11.32 -22.06
C VAL A 239 -9.28 11.22 -21.14
N VAL A 240 -9.02 10.83 -19.90
CA VAL A 240 -9.97 10.89 -18.79
C VAL A 240 -9.60 12.08 -17.90
N SER A 241 -10.57 12.97 -17.69
CA SER A 241 -10.47 14.04 -16.69
C SER A 241 -10.90 13.49 -15.33
N CYS A 242 -10.05 13.70 -14.33
CA CYS A 242 -10.24 13.22 -12.97
C CYS A 242 -10.30 14.41 -12.01
N THR A 243 -11.41 14.54 -11.28
CA THR A 243 -11.69 15.73 -10.46
C THR A 243 -12.19 15.35 -9.07
N SER A 244 -11.69 16.02 -8.04
CA SER A 244 -12.28 16.02 -6.71
C SER A 244 -12.17 17.43 -6.11
N VAL A 245 -12.63 17.61 -4.87
CA VAL A 245 -12.52 18.89 -4.16
C VAL A 245 -11.06 19.38 -4.05
N GLU A 246 -10.12 18.45 -3.90
CA GLU A 246 -8.71 18.75 -3.57
C GLU A 246 -7.80 18.72 -4.80
N ARG A 247 -8.26 18.18 -5.94
CA ARG A 247 -7.37 17.87 -7.07
C ARG A 247 -8.10 17.81 -8.41
N ASN A 248 -7.36 18.17 -9.45
CA ASN A 248 -7.79 18.07 -10.84
C ASN A 248 -6.60 17.58 -11.67
N PHE A 249 -6.78 16.48 -12.40
CA PHE A 249 -5.73 15.88 -13.20
C PHE A 249 -6.30 15.12 -14.39
N ARG A 250 -5.45 14.84 -15.38
CA ARG A 250 -5.79 14.11 -16.60
C ARG A 250 -5.02 12.79 -16.66
N MET A 251 -5.65 11.75 -17.17
CA MET A 251 -5.08 10.42 -17.35
C MET A 251 -5.20 10.01 -18.80
N GLY A 252 -4.06 9.71 -19.42
CA GLY A 252 -3.95 9.34 -20.82
C GLY A 252 -3.58 7.88 -21.03
N PRO A 253 -3.22 7.50 -22.27
CA PRO A 253 -2.75 6.16 -22.59
C PRO A 253 -1.69 5.64 -21.62
N ASP A 254 -1.72 4.33 -21.35
CA ASP A 254 -0.86 3.61 -20.41
C ASP A 254 -1.10 3.91 -18.92
N SER A 255 -1.96 4.88 -18.59
CA SER A 255 -2.37 5.14 -17.21
C SER A 255 -3.43 4.15 -16.73
N SER A 256 -3.36 3.78 -15.46
CA SER A 256 -4.41 3.02 -14.78
C SER A 256 -5.16 3.93 -13.80
N VAL A 257 -6.49 3.86 -13.84
CA VAL A 257 -7.40 4.60 -12.95
C VAL A 257 -8.28 3.62 -12.18
N GLY A 258 -8.57 3.95 -10.92
CA GLY A 258 -9.52 3.23 -10.06
C GLY A 258 -9.08 1.86 -9.52
N MET A 259 -7.99 1.26 -10.02
CA MET A 259 -7.55 -0.07 -9.57
C MET A 259 -7.00 -0.03 -8.13
N ILE A 260 -6.29 1.04 -7.74
CA ILE A 260 -5.74 1.19 -6.39
C ILE A 260 -6.89 1.28 -5.36
N GLU A 261 -7.94 2.07 -5.64
CA GLU A 261 -9.12 2.13 -4.78
C GLU A 261 -9.85 0.80 -4.70
N SER A 262 -10.00 0.10 -5.84
CA SER A 262 -10.72 -1.17 -5.88
C SER A 262 -10.01 -2.25 -5.07
N ASN A 263 -8.69 -2.40 -5.25
CA ASN A 263 -7.89 -3.36 -4.47
C ASN A 263 -7.78 -2.97 -2.99
N GLY A 264 -7.82 -1.67 -2.68
CA GLY A 264 -7.86 -1.16 -1.32
C GLY A 264 -9.22 -1.25 -0.63
N HIS A 265 -10.28 -1.67 -1.34
CA HIS A 265 -11.67 -1.61 -0.88
C HIS A 265 -12.05 -0.20 -0.38
N MET A 266 -11.60 0.83 -1.10
CA MET A 266 -11.88 2.23 -0.81
C MET A 266 -12.96 2.75 -1.75
N PRO A 267 -13.79 3.73 -1.34
CA PRO A 267 -14.64 4.43 -2.28
C PRO A 267 -13.80 5.21 -3.30
N ARG A 268 -14.41 5.52 -4.46
CA ARG A 268 -13.81 6.36 -5.49
C ARG A 268 -13.40 7.70 -4.91
N SER A 269 -12.14 8.05 -5.09
CA SER A 269 -11.56 9.23 -4.46
C SER A 269 -11.63 10.50 -5.34
N TYR A 270 -12.17 10.36 -6.55
CA TYR A 270 -12.41 11.41 -7.55
C TYR A 270 -13.49 10.95 -8.53
N ARG A 271 -14.13 11.92 -9.19
CA ARG A 271 -14.99 11.73 -10.35
C ARG A 271 -14.12 11.57 -11.60
N ALA A 272 -14.43 10.58 -12.44
CA ALA A 272 -13.70 10.32 -13.69
C ALA A 272 -14.64 10.42 -14.89
N VAL A 273 -14.28 11.25 -15.87
CA VAL A 273 -15.07 11.49 -17.08
C VAL A 273 -14.19 11.42 -18.31
N ALA A 274 -14.69 10.77 -19.36
CA ALA A 274 -14.07 10.78 -20.67
C ALA A 274 -14.08 12.22 -21.22
N GLU A 275 -12.90 12.84 -21.30
CA GLU A 275 -12.73 14.18 -21.87
C GLU A 275 -12.75 14.13 -23.40
N THR A 276 -12.16 13.06 -23.95
CA THR A 276 -12.22 12.70 -25.38
C THR A 276 -12.94 11.37 -25.56
N ARG A 277 -13.05 10.88 -26.79
CA ARG A 277 -13.32 9.44 -26.99
C ARG A 277 -12.23 8.65 -26.28
N VAL A 278 -12.60 7.63 -25.50
CA VAL A 278 -11.67 6.81 -24.72
C VAL A 278 -11.88 5.35 -25.08
N VAL A 279 -10.78 4.62 -25.22
CA VAL A 279 -10.77 3.15 -25.23
C VAL A 279 -10.01 2.71 -24.00
N ALA A 280 -10.64 1.87 -23.18
CA ALA A 280 -10.05 1.37 -21.95
C ALA A 280 -10.20 -0.15 -21.86
N LEU A 281 -9.21 -0.77 -21.21
CA LEU A 281 -9.32 -2.14 -20.72
C LEU A 281 -9.78 -2.09 -19.27
N THR A 282 -11.01 -2.53 -19.00
CA THR A 282 -11.60 -2.56 -17.66
C THR A 282 -11.42 -3.92 -17.03
N GLU A 283 -11.12 -3.93 -15.74
CA GLU A 283 -10.86 -5.15 -14.97
C GLU A 283 -11.60 -5.05 -13.63
N ARG A 284 -12.40 -6.07 -13.29
CA ARG A 284 -13.02 -6.17 -11.96
C ARG A 284 -12.00 -6.64 -10.94
N SER A 285 -12.05 -6.08 -9.73
CA SER A 285 -11.07 -6.39 -8.69
C SER A 285 -11.20 -7.81 -8.16
N ASP A 286 -12.41 -8.36 -8.05
CA ASP A 286 -12.62 -9.74 -7.61
C ASP A 286 -12.03 -10.75 -8.61
N VAL A 287 -12.37 -10.61 -9.88
CA VAL A 287 -11.83 -11.44 -10.97
C VAL A 287 -10.31 -11.30 -11.11
N PHE A 288 -9.78 -10.10 -10.88
CA PHE A 288 -8.34 -9.86 -10.86
C PHE A 288 -7.66 -10.59 -9.70
N LEU A 289 -8.25 -10.55 -8.51
CA LEU A 289 -7.75 -11.24 -7.32
C LEU A 289 -7.81 -12.76 -7.48
N ASP A 290 -8.82 -13.32 -8.14
CA ASP A 290 -8.89 -14.75 -8.43
C ASP A 290 -7.67 -15.23 -9.25
N VAL A 291 -7.24 -14.45 -10.24
CA VAL A 291 -6.01 -14.76 -11.00
C VAL A 291 -4.76 -14.64 -10.13
N LEU A 292 -4.74 -13.67 -9.22
CA LEU A 292 -3.62 -13.51 -8.28
C LEU A 292 -3.54 -14.68 -7.29
N GLU A 293 -4.67 -15.26 -6.90
CA GLU A 293 -4.76 -16.46 -6.07
C GLU A 293 -4.18 -17.67 -6.78
N ASP A 294 -4.54 -17.87 -8.05
CA ASP A 294 -4.02 -18.96 -8.88
C ASP A 294 -2.53 -18.77 -9.22
N HIS A 295 -2.02 -17.52 -9.19
CA HIS A 295 -0.65 -17.17 -9.57
C HIS A 295 0.04 -16.27 -8.51
N PRO A 296 0.38 -16.79 -7.32
CA PRO A 296 0.86 -15.99 -6.18
C PRO A 296 2.16 -15.22 -6.48
N MET A 297 3.00 -15.72 -7.40
CA MET A 297 4.20 -14.99 -7.83
C MET A 297 3.90 -13.67 -8.55
N VAL A 298 2.74 -13.58 -9.22
CA VAL A 298 2.26 -12.34 -9.87
C VAL A 298 1.82 -11.35 -8.80
N ALA A 299 1.09 -11.83 -7.80
CA ALA A 299 0.64 -11.05 -6.66
C ALA A 299 1.82 -10.49 -5.85
N LEU A 300 2.85 -11.30 -5.60
CA LEU A 300 4.11 -10.87 -4.98
C LEU A 300 4.84 -9.83 -5.83
N GLY A 301 4.86 -10.00 -7.16
CA GLY A 301 5.42 -9.02 -8.09
C GLY A 301 4.70 -7.67 -8.01
N LEU A 302 3.36 -7.68 -7.94
CA LEU A 302 2.54 -6.49 -7.76
C LEU A 302 2.78 -5.84 -6.39
N LEU A 303 2.84 -6.63 -5.32
CA LEU A 303 3.14 -6.17 -3.97
C LEU A 303 4.52 -5.50 -3.90
N LYS A 304 5.52 -6.09 -4.57
CA LYS A 304 6.87 -5.50 -4.71
C LYS A 304 6.83 -4.17 -5.46
N PHE A 305 6.09 -4.09 -6.56
CA PHE A 305 5.94 -2.87 -7.35
C PHE A 305 5.34 -1.73 -6.51
N MET A 306 4.27 -2.01 -5.76
CA MET A 306 3.63 -1.02 -4.88
C MET A 306 4.54 -0.59 -3.73
N ALA A 307 5.28 -1.53 -3.11
CA ALA A 307 6.20 -1.23 -2.03
C ALA A 307 7.32 -0.28 -2.48
N THR A 308 7.89 -0.50 -3.67
CA THR A 308 8.87 0.41 -4.28
C THR A 308 8.28 1.80 -4.50
N ALA A 309 7.09 1.88 -5.09
CA ALA A 309 6.42 3.17 -5.30
C ALA A 309 6.13 3.91 -3.98
N LEU A 310 5.77 3.19 -2.92
CA LEU A 310 5.55 3.76 -1.59
C LEU A 310 6.83 4.32 -0.96
N ILE A 311 7.97 3.63 -1.11
CA ILE A 311 9.27 4.14 -0.63
C ILE A 311 9.61 5.44 -1.35
N ASP A 312 9.53 5.44 -2.69
CA ASP A 312 9.85 6.62 -3.50
C ASP A 312 8.94 7.80 -3.16
N ASN A 313 7.64 7.56 -3.03
CA ASN A 313 6.65 8.59 -2.70
C ASN A 313 6.85 9.14 -1.27
N SER A 314 7.18 8.28 -0.31
CA SER A 314 7.48 8.69 1.06
C SER A 314 8.71 9.60 1.12
N LEU A 315 9.75 9.27 0.35
CA LEU A 315 10.95 10.09 0.26
C LEU A 315 10.67 11.45 -0.41
N ARG A 316 9.83 11.48 -1.45
CA ARG A 316 9.38 12.74 -2.09
C ARG A 316 8.64 13.64 -1.11
N LEU A 317 7.73 13.09 -0.32
CA LEU A 317 7.03 13.85 0.72
C LEU A 317 7.99 14.38 1.79
N ALA A 318 8.92 13.54 2.27
CA ALA A 318 9.91 13.96 3.26
C ALA A 318 10.80 15.11 2.74
N ARG A 319 11.23 15.04 1.47
CA ARG A 319 11.99 16.14 0.83
C ARG A 319 11.19 17.43 0.76
N ALA A 320 9.91 17.36 0.43
CA ALA A 320 9.06 18.54 0.34
C ALA A 320 8.82 19.23 1.70
N ARG A 321 8.68 18.45 2.79
CA ARG A 321 8.54 18.97 4.15
C ARG A 321 9.77 19.77 4.62
N LEU A 322 10.97 19.46 4.12
CA LEU A 322 12.16 20.28 4.40
C LEU A 322 12.15 21.63 3.69
N THR A 323 11.56 21.69 2.50
CA THR A 323 11.52 22.93 1.69
C THR A 323 10.42 23.90 2.14
N ASP A 324 9.44 23.42 2.90
CA ASP A 324 8.41 24.24 3.57
C ASP A 324 8.54 24.14 5.10
N PRO A 325 9.43 24.94 5.73
CA PRO A 325 9.72 24.83 7.16
C PRO A 325 8.57 25.26 8.08
N SER A 326 7.42 25.68 7.54
CA SER A 326 6.24 26.02 8.35
C SER A 326 5.57 24.80 9.00
N GLU A 327 5.83 23.58 8.50
CA GLU A 327 5.27 22.32 9.03
C GLU A 327 6.18 21.60 10.06
N GLY A 328 7.41 22.09 10.30
CA GLY A 328 8.42 21.40 11.11
C GLY A 328 8.47 21.75 12.61
N ARG A 329 7.56 22.59 13.12
CA ARG A 329 7.48 22.89 14.55
C ARG A 329 6.38 22.03 15.18
N PRO A 330 6.69 21.11 16.12
CA PRO A 330 5.66 20.63 17.02
C PRO A 330 5.08 21.85 17.74
N GLU A 331 3.75 21.97 17.78
CA GLU A 331 3.08 22.96 18.62
C GLU A 331 3.58 22.76 20.04
N ALA A 332 4.38 23.71 20.52
CA ALA A 332 4.74 23.81 21.91
C ALA A 332 3.57 24.49 22.62
N GLU A 333 2.65 23.69 23.16
CA GLU A 333 1.81 24.04 24.31
C GLU A 333 1.76 22.87 25.29
#